data_AF-A0AAV5SB85-F1
#
_entry.id   AF-A0AAV5SB85-F1
#
_cell.length_a   1.000
_cell.length_b   1.000
_cell.length_c   1.000
_cell.angle_alpha   90.00
_cell.angle_beta   90.00
_cell.angle_gamma   90.00
#
_symmetry.space_group_name_H-M   'P 1'
#
loop_
_entity.id
_entity.type
_entity.pdbx_description
1 polymer ?
#
loop_
_entity_poly.entity_id
_entity_poly.type
_entity_poly.pdbx_seq_one_letter_code
_entity_poly.pdbx_strand_id
1 'polypeptide(L)'
;NEIDSEIKRIGQVREKAFNLSSIDKIGNMLTKALAVMGFLMESDADLEKLDLACKSLEMERRLAPTWDRNRYEPLRNCVYSMCEFLKITTDSYVAKNRKIRPTAAKVVRKKKTN
;
A
#
# COMPACT_ATOMS: atom_id res chain seq x y z
N ASN A 1 26.89 2.39 6.34
CA ASN A 1 25.86 3.07 5.56
C ASN A 1 24.52 2.84 6.24
N GLU A 2 23.87 3.89 6.72
CA GLU A 2 22.60 3.78 7.46
C GLU A 2 21.45 3.30 6.58
N ILE A 3 21.43 3.73 5.31
CA ILE A 3 20.42 3.34 4.31
C ILE A 3 20.43 1.82 4.05
N ASP A 4 21.61 1.22 3.92
CA ASP A 4 21.75 -0.22 3.68
C ASP A 4 21.22 -1.06 4.87
N SER A 5 21.35 -0.53 6.09
CA SER A 5 20.80 -1.15 7.30
C SER A 5 19.27 -1.13 7.31
N GLU A 6 18.66 0.00 6.92
CA GLU A 6 17.20 0.12 6.85
C GLU A 6 16.59 -0.74 5.73
N ILE A 7 17.25 -0.83 4.56
CA ILE A 7 16.82 -1.73 3.47
C ILE A 7 16.82 -3.19 3.94
N LYS A 8 17.88 -3.61 4.64
CA LYS A 8 17.97 -4.97 5.21
C LYS A 8 16.84 -5.24 6.20
N ARG A 9 16.54 -4.27 7.07
CA ARG A 9 15.46 -4.36 8.05
C ARG A 9 14.08 -4.46 7.38
N ILE A 10 13.82 -3.71 6.30
CA ILE A 10 12.60 -3.83 5.50
C ILE A 10 12.48 -5.24 4.91
N GLY A 11 13.58 -5.79 4.38
CA GLY A 11 13.62 -7.17 3.88
C GLY A 11 13.18 -8.19 4.93
N GLN A 12 13.72 -8.08 6.15
CA GLN A 12 13.36 -8.96 7.27
C GLN A 12 11.89 -8.84 7.68
N VAL A 13 11.32 -7.63 7.65
CA VAL A 13 9.90 -7.41 7.97
C VAL A 13 8.99 -8.05 6.90
N ARG A 14 9.35 -7.92 5.62
CA ARG A 14 8.64 -8.57 4.51
C ARG A 14 8.68 -10.09 4.60
N GLU A 15 9.85 -10.65 4.90
CA GLU A 15 10.02 -12.09 5.08
C GLU A 15 9.17 -12.63 6.23
N LYS A 16 9.14 -11.93 7.38
CA LYS A 16 8.27 -12.30 8.51
C LYS A 16 6.78 -12.26 8.14
N ALA A 17 6.34 -11.23 7.44
CA ALA A 17 4.94 -11.14 6.99
C ALA A 17 4.58 -12.25 5.99
N PHE A 18 5.51 -12.58 5.08
CA PHE A 18 5.35 -13.67 4.13
C PHE A 18 5.26 -15.03 4.84
N ASN A 19 6.16 -15.29 5.81
CA ASN A 19 6.12 -16.51 6.60
C ASN A 19 4.84 -16.63 7.42
N LEU A 20 4.29 -15.51 7.91
CA LEU A 20 2.99 -15.52 8.57
C LEU A 20 1.85 -15.80 7.57
N SER A 21 1.98 -15.38 6.31
CA SER A 21 0.92 -15.52 5.29
C SER A 21 0.58 -16.98 4.95
N SER A 22 1.53 -17.90 5.12
CA SER A 22 1.32 -19.34 4.92
C SER A 22 0.54 -19.99 6.06
N ILE A 23 0.54 -19.38 7.24
CA ILE A 23 -0.09 -19.88 8.46
C ILE A 23 -1.41 -19.15 8.73
N ASP A 24 -1.48 -17.87 8.36
CA ASP A 24 -2.51 -16.93 8.80
C ASP A 24 -2.80 -15.88 7.72
N LYS A 25 -4.09 -15.65 7.46
CA LYS A 25 -4.55 -14.67 6.46
C LYS A 25 -4.20 -13.23 6.84
N ILE A 26 -3.99 -12.94 8.12
CA ILE A 26 -3.42 -11.66 8.53
C ILE A 26 -2.02 -11.45 7.96
N GLY A 27 -1.21 -12.50 7.83
CA GLY A 27 0.10 -12.40 7.18
C GLY A 27 0.00 -11.97 5.71
N ASN A 28 -1.02 -12.45 4.98
CA ASN A 28 -1.28 -12.02 3.60
C ASN A 28 -1.65 -10.53 3.55
N MET A 29 -2.55 -10.09 4.43
CA MET A 29 -2.93 -8.68 4.52
C MET A 29 -1.75 -7.78 4.90
N LEU A 30 -0.92 -8.19 5.86
CA LEU A 30 0.30 -7.47 6.25
C LEU A 30 1.31 -7.39 5.10
N THR A 31 1.47 -8.47 4.32
CA THR A 31 2.35 -8.48 3.14
C THR A 31 1.91 -7.43 2.12
N LYS A 32 0.60 -7.31 1.88
CA LYS A 32 0.05 -6.28 0.98
C LYS A 32 0.17 -4.87 1.56
N ALA A 33 -0.02 -4.70 2.86
CA ALA A 33 0.19 -3.41 3.53
C ALA A 33 1.64 -2.94 3.38
N LEU A 34 2.62 -3.82 3.56
CA LEU A 34 4.03 -3.53 3.34
C LEU A 34 4.36 -3.19 1.88
N ALA A 35 3.66 -3.80 0.93
CA ALA A 35 3.79 -3.45 -0.49
C ALA A 35 3.29 -2.02 -0.75
N VAL A 36 2.11 -1.65 -0.23
CA VAL A 36 1.56 -0.29 -0.33
C VAL A 36 2.50 0.74 0.28
N MET A 37 3.02 0.47 1.49
CA MET A 37 4.00 1.35 2.13
C MET A 37 5.29 1.48 1.31
N GLY A 38 5.77 0.38 0.74
CA GLY A 38 6.93 0.38 -0.15
C GLY A 38 6.71 1.29 -1.35
N PHE A 39 5.58 1.16 -2.05
CA PHE A 39 5.24 2.02 -3.18
C PHE A 39 5.09 3.49 -2.79
N LEU A 40 4.60 3.80 -1.58
CA LEU A 40 4.51 5.18 -1.09
C LEU A 40 5.88 5.82 -0.81
N MET A 41 6.88 5.01 -0.43
CA MET A 41 8.23 5.50 -0.14
C MET A 41 9.05 5.77 -1.40
N GLU A 42 8.66 5.23 -2.55
CA GLU A 42 9.33 5.50 -3.82
C GLU A 42 9.07 6.95 -4.26
N SER A 43 10.13 7.75 -4.43
CA SER A 43 10.04 9.19 -4.76
C SER A 43 9.22 9.50 -6.03
N ASP A 44 9.15 8.54 -6.95
CA ASP A 44 8.38 8.60 -8.20
C ASP A 44 7.21 7.59 -8.20
N ALA A 45 6.61 7.35 -7.03
CA ALA A 45 5.53 6.38 -6.84
C ALA A 45 4.54 6.40 -8.00
N ASP A 46 4.54 5.30 -8.78
CA ASP A 46 3.60 5.11 -9.86
C ASP A 46 2.19 5.04 -9.27
N LEU A 47 1.42 6.11 -9.51
CA LEU A 47 0.09 6.26 -8.93
C LEU A 47 -0.87 5.15 -9.35
N GLU A 48 -0.66 4.50 -10.50
CA GLU A 48 -1.49 3.37 -10.94
C GLU A 48 -1.12 2.10 -10.18
N LYS A 49 0.18 1.81 -10.00
CA LYS A 49 0.63 0.69 -9.16
C LYS A 49 0.20 0.86 -7.71
N LEU A 50 0.31 2.08 -7.19
CA LEU A 50 -0.09 2.39 -5.84
C LEU A 50 -1.61 2.23 -5.64
N ASP A 51 -2.42 2.71 -6.59
CA ASP A 51 -3.89 2.53 -6.60
C ASP A 51 -4.27 1.04 -6.68
N LEU A 52 -3.59 0.26 -7.52
CA LEU A 52 -3.80 -1.18 -7.64
C LEU A 52 -3.41 -1.93 -6.36
N ALA A 53 -2.25 -1.61 -5.78
CA ALA A 53 -1.81 -2.20 -4.52
C ALA A 53 -2.78 -1.88 -3.37
N CYS A 54 -3.28 -0.65 -3.32
CA CYS A 54 -4.25 -0.20 -2.34
C CYS A 54 -5.58 -0.96 -2.47
N LYS A 55 -6.10 -1.12 -3.70
CA LYS A 55 -7.29 -1.94 -3.98
C LYS A 55 -7.10 -3.40 -3.55
N SER A 56 -5.93 -3.97 -3.82
CA SER A 56 -5.59 -5.34 -3.43
C SER A 56 -5.57 -5.51 -1.90
N LEU A 57 -5.03 -4.54 -1.17
CA LEU A 57 -5.06 -4.52 0.30
C LEU A 57 -6.50 -4.42 0.84
N GLU A 58 -7.32 -3.53 0.29
CA GLU A 58 -8.70 -3.35 0.71
C GLU A 58 -9.54 -4.61 0.47
N MET A 59 -9.31 -5.30 -0.65
CA MET A 59 -9.96 -6.57 -0.94
C MET A 59 -9.63 -7.63 0.13
N GLU A 60 -8.35 -7.80 0.48
CA GLU A 60 -7.97 -8.71 1.56
C GLU A 60 -8.55 -8.30 2.90
N ARG A 61 -8.54 -7.00 3.24
CA ARG A 61 -9.09 -6.49 4.51
C ARG A 61 -10.57 -6.83 4.66
N ARG A 62 -11.36 -6.70 3.58
CA ARG A 62 -12.79 -7.04 3.59
C ARG A 62 -13.04 -8.53 3.73
N LEU A 63 -12.17 -9.35 3.14
CA LEU A 63 -12.33 -10.80 3.11
C LEU A 63 -11.77 -11.49 4.36
N ALA A 64 -10.68 -10.97 4.94
CA ALA A 64 -9.98 -11.58 6.07
C ALA A 64 -10.89 -11.89 7.28
N PRO A 65 -11.81 -11.01 7.72
CA PRO A 65 -12.72 -11.31 8.85
C PRO A 65 -13.67 -12.49 8.58
N THR A 66 -13.94 -12.83 7.31
CA THR A 66 -14.83 -13.96 6.98
C THR A 66 -14.16 -15.32 7.23
N TRP A 67 -12.83 -15.35 7.23
CA TRP A 67 -12.03 -16.57 7.41
C TRP A 67 -11.18 -16.58 8.68
N ASP A 68 -11.01 -15.42 9.31
CA ASP A 68 -10.29 -15.26 10.58
C ASP A 68 -11.15 -15.72 11.76
N ARG A 69 -10.77 -16.85 12.37
CA ARG A 69 -11.41 -17.41 13.56
C ARG A 69 -11.23 -16.51 14.79
N ASN A 70 -10.20 -15.68 14.79
CA ASN A 70 -9.80 -14.82 15.89
C ASN A 70 -10.17 -13.35 15.65
N ARG A 71 -11.06 -13.05 14.68
CA ARG A 71 -11.37 -11.69 14.23
C ARG A 71 -11.79 -10.69 15.33
N TYR A 72 -12.27 -11.19 16.47
CA TYR A 72 -12.69 -10.34 17.59
C TYR A 72 -11.57 -10.07 18.60
N GLU A 73 -10.39 -10.66 18.42
CA GLU A 73 -9.23 -10.34 19.24
C GLU A 73 -8.83 -8.88 19.04
N PRO A 74 -8.54 -8.12 20.12
CA PRO A 74 -8.20 -6.70 20.02
C PRO A 74 -7.03 -6.41 19.07
N LEU A 75 -6.03 -7.30 19.02
CA LEU A 75 -4.88 -7.14 18.12
C LEU A 75 -5.27 -7.29 16.64
N ARG A 76 -6.18 -8.22 16.31
CA ARG A 76 -6.69 -8.39 14.93
C ARG A 76 -7.44 -7.15 14.47
N ASN A 77 -8.31 -6.63 15.34
CA ASN A 77 -9.00 -5.37 15.10
C ASN A 77 -8.02 -4.21 14.85
N CYS A 78 -6.94 -4.12 15.64
CA CYS A 78 -5.89 -3.13 15.40
C CYS A 78 -5.28 -3.27 14.00
N VAL A 79 -4.96 -4.49 13.56
CA VAL A 79 -4.41 -4.71 12.21
C VAL A 79 -5.41 -4.31 11.12
N TYR A 80 -6.70 -4.67 11.26
CA TYR A 80 -7.75 -4.26 10.30
C TYR A 80 -7.86 -2.74 10.21
N SER A 81 -7.89 -2.05 11.35
CA SER A 81 -7.94 -0.59 11.43
C SER A 81 -6.70 0.07 10.85
N MET A 82 -5.51 -0.49 11.07
CA MET A 82 -4.27 0.01 10.47
C MET A 82 -4.29 -0.11 8.94
N CYS A 83 -4.78 -1.22 8.41
CA CYS A 83 -4.90 -1.42 6.97
C CYS A 83 -5.92 -0.46 6.34
N GLU A 84 -7.03 -0.19 7.04
CA GLU A 84 -8.02 0.81 6.62
C GLU A 84 -7.45 2.23 6.65
N PHE A 85 -6.73 2.60 7.71
CA PHE A 85 -6.05 3.88 7.80
C PHE A 85 -5.02 4.07 6.68
N LEU A 86 -4.24 3.04 6.37
CA LEU A 86 -3.29 3.06 5.27
C LEU A 86 -4.01 3.31 3.94
N LYS A 87 -5.12 2.61 3.69
CA LYS A 87 -5.95 2.82 2.49
C LYS A 87 -6.44 4.25 2.38
N ILE A 88 -7.02 4.81 3.44
CA ILE A 88 -7.52 6.20 3.45
C ILE A 88 -6.39 7.19 3.15
N THR A 89 -5.22 6.96 3.74
CA THR A 89 -4.05 7.82 3.56
C THR A 89 -3.52 7.73 2.13
N THR A 90 -3.41 6.53 1.57
CA THR A 90 -3.00 6.30 0.18
C THR A 90 -3.98 6.91 -0.82
N ASP A 91 -5.29 6.74 -0.62
CA ASP A 91 -6.31 7.34 -1.48
C ASP A 91 -6.20 8.87 -1.50
N SER A 92 -5.99 9.48 -0.32
CA SER A 92 -5.78 10.92 -0.18
C SER A 92 -4.52 11.38 -0.92
N TYR A 93 -3.42 10.63 -0.79
CA TYR A 93 -2.18 10.89 -1.51
C TYR A 93 -2.36 10.81 -3.04
N VAL A 94 -2.98 9.73 -3.53
CA VAL A 94 -3.24 9.52 -4.96
C VAL A 94 -4.16 10.62 -5.50
N ALA A 95 -5.23 10.98 -4.78
CA ALA A 95 -6.13 12.04 -5.18
C ALA A 95 -5.45 13.41 -5.27
N LYS A 96 -4.59 13.77 -4.30
CA LYS A 96 -3.79 15.01 -4.32
C LYS A 96 -2.85 15.04 -5.54
N ASN A 97 -2.11 13.97 -5.78
CA ASN A 97 -1.14 13.91 -6.88
C ASN A 97 -1.82 13.88 -8.27
N ARG A 98 -2.98 13.23 -8.41
CA ARG A 98 -3.80 13.30 -9.64
C ARG A 98 -4.34 14.69 -9.92
N LYS A 99 -4.72 15.46 -8.88
CA LYS A 99 -5.18 16.86 -9.02
C LYS A 99 -4.07 17.85 -9.36
N ILE A 100 -2.81 17.55 -9.03
CA ILE A 100 -1.63 18.36 -9.38
C ILE A 100 -1.15 18.06 -10.81
N ARG A 101 -1.38 16.85 -11.33
CA ARG A 101 -0.97 16.42 -12.68
C ARG A 101 -1.87 16.78 -13.90
N PRO A 102 -2.99 17.52 -13.85
CA PRO A 102 -3.84 17.66 -15.04
C PRO A 102 -3.34 18.67 -16.10
N THR A 103 -2.13 19.24 -16.00
CA THR A 103 -1.70 20.34 -16.89
C THR A 103 -0.40 20.13 -17.66
N ALA A 104 0.49 19.20 -17.29
CA ALA A 104 1.75 19.02 -18.02
C ALA A 104 1.55 18.38 -19.42
N ALA A 105 0.56 17.50 -19.58
CA ALA A 105 0.28 16.84 -20.86
C ALA A 105 -0.48 17.74 -21.87
N LYS A 106 -1.14 18.81 -21.42
CA LYS A 106 -1.85 19.76 -22.30
C LYS A 106 -0.94 20.86 -22.89
N VAL A 107 0.19 21.18 -22.24
CA VAL A 107 1.10 22.25 -22.72
C VAL A 107 1.98 21.78 -23.89
N VAL A 108 2.36 20.50 -23.94
CA VAL A 108 3.23 19.98 -25.01
C VAL A 108 2.50 19.87 -26.36
N ARG A 109 1.17 19.68 -26.36
CA ARG A 109 0.38 19.56 -27.61
C ARG A 109 0.01 20.90 -28.26
N LYS A 110 0.12 22.04 -27.57
CA LYS A 110 -0.18 23.37 -28.15
C LYS A 110 1.03 24.09 -28.75
N LYS A 111 2.26 23.59 -28.59
CA LYS A 111 3.48 24.21 -29.14
C LYS A 111 3.97 23.61 -30.48
N LYS A 112 3.22 22.68 -31.09
CA LYS A 112 3.57 22.06 -32.39
C LYS A 112 2.67 22.50 -33.56
N THR A 113 1.86 23.53 -33.38
CA THR A 113 1.04 24.14 -34.43
C THR A 113 1.09 25.65 -34.29
N ASN A 114 2.13 26.23 -34.87
CA ASN A 114 2.15 27.50 -35.61
C ASN A 114 3.53 27.69 -36.20
#